data_AF-A0A1Q3JR86-F1
#
_entry.id   AF-A0A1Q3JR86-F1
#
_cell.length_a   1.000
_cell.length_b   1.000
_cell.length_c   1.000
_cell.angle_alpha   90.00
_cell.angle_beta   90.00
_cell.angle_gamma   90.00
#
_symmetry.space_group_name_H-M   'P 1'
#
loop_
_entity.id
_entity.type
_entity.pdbx_description
1 polymer ?
#
loop_
_entity_poly.entity_id
_entity_poly.type
_entity_poly.pdbx_seq_one_letter_code
_entity_poly.pdbx_strand_id
1 'polypeptide(L)'
;MCFIDENITLIMLSNQSNQNFDRLNFELSKIIFQKDYNPIIPIADNEKNRNFTLSIIEIVISRGLEAGKSSFSKKPSKTNLLESTVNTKGFELLSQKNYAKAVKVFLMNCFAFPSSNAFDSLGEAYLSNGGKASAKRSYEKSLELDPTNRNAEDILKNLK
;
A
#
# COMPACT_ATOMS: atom_id res chain seq x y z
N MET A 1 -0.59 21.20 13.69
CA MET A 1 -2.02 21.11 13.34
C MET A 1 -2.78 21.36 14.64
N CYS A 2 -3.66 22.36 14.67
CA CYS A 2 -4.31 22.80 15.91
C CYS A 2 -5.76 22.30 15.90
N PHE A 3 -6.12 21.46 16.87
CA PHE A 3 -7.49 21.03 17.09
C PHE A 3 -8.14 22.06 18.02
N ILE A 4 -8.45 23.23 17.44
CA ILE A 4 -8.80 24.46 18.16
C ILE A 4 -10.08 24.28 19.00
N ASP A 5 -10.94 23.33 18.62
CA ASP A 5 -12.27 23.15 19.22
C ASP A 5 -12.30 22.19 20.42
N GLU A 6 -11.17 21.58 20.78
CA GLU A 6 -11.11 20.50 21.78
C GLU A 6 -10.61 20.94 23.17
N ASN A 7 -10.28 22.23 23.37
CA ASN A 7 -9.67 22.75 24.61
C ASN A 7 -8.42 21.97 25.07
N ILE A 8 -7.76 21.25 24.16
CA ILE A 8 -6.59 20.40 24.42
C ILE A 8 -5.44 20.88 23.55
N THR A 9 -4.27 21.07 24.15
CA THR A 9 -3.02 21.37 23.43
C THR A 9 -2.10 20.16 23.51
N LEU A 10 -1.73 19.60 22.35
CA LEU A 10 -0.73 18.53 22.27
C LEU A 10 0.67 19.13 22.08
N ILE A 11 1.54 18.99 23.09
CA ILE A 11 2.95 19.39 23.02
C ILE A 11 3.80 18.13 22.89
N MET A 12 4.49 17.99 21.76
CA MET A 12 5.44 16.90 21.53
C MET A 12 6.86 17.44 21.48
N LEU A 13 7.76 16.78 22.22
CA LEU A 13 9.19 17.10 22.26
C LEU A 13 9.98 15.90 21.74
N SER A 14 10.86 16.13 20.78
CA SER A 14 11.81 15.12 20.28
C SER A 14 13.21 15.72 20.26
N ASN A 15 14.19 14.94 20.69
CA ASN A 15 15.61 15.28 20.65
C ASN A 15 16.31 14.85 19.34
N GLN A 16 15.56 14.27 18.40
CA GLN A 16 16.02 13.87 17.07
C GLN A 16 15.09 14.46 16.00
N SER A 17 15.68 14.99 14.92
CA SER A 17 14.97 15.37 13.70
C SER A 17 14.49 14.13 12.94
N ASN A 18 13.51 13.44 13.52
CA ASN A 18 12.89 12.30 12.86
C ASN A 18 11.92 12.83 11.79
N GLN A 19 12.15 12.46 10.52
CA GLN A 19 11.29 12.84 9.39
C GLN A 19 9.84 12.36 9.56
N ASN A 20 9.59 11.38 10.44
CA ASN A 20 8.25 10.87 10.74
C ASN A 20 7.54 11.58 11.90
N PHE A 21 8.12 12.64 12.46
CA PHE A 21 7.55 13.33 13.63
C PHE A 21 6.16 13.92 13.32
N ASP A 22 5.98 14.51 12.14
CA ASP A 22 4.68 15.06 11.72
C ASP A 22 3.62 13.97 11.58
N ARG A 23 4.01 12.80 11.03
CA ARG A 23 3.12 11.65 10.92
C ARG A 23 2.73 11.13 12.31
N LEU A 24 3.67 11.01 13.23
CA LEU A 24 3.38 10.60 14.61
C LEU A 24 2.40 11.58 15.29
N ASN A 25 2.60 12.88 15.10
CA ASN A 25 1.71 13.91 15.64
C ASN A 25 0.28 13.77 15.08
N PHE A 26 0.16 13.52 13.79
CA PHE A 26 -1.12 13.29 13.13
C PHE A 26 -1.82 12.02 13.66
N GLU A 27 -1.09 10.90 13.79
CA GLU A 27 -1.61 9.65 14.33
C GLU A 27 -2.11 9.80 15.77
N LEU A 28 -1.31 10.44 16.64
CA LEU A 28 -1.68 10.71 18.03
C LEU A 28 -2.91 11.60 18.12
N SER A 29 -2.99 12.63 17.27
CA SER A 29 -4.15 13.49 17.27
C SER A 29 -5.44 12.77 16.89
N LYS A 30 -5.38 11.84 15.93
CA LYS A 30 -6.54 11.01 15.60
C LYS A 30 -6.90 10.08 16.75
N ILE A 31 -5.92 9.45 17.42
CA ILE A 31 -6.17 8.61 18.59
C ILE A 31 -6.91 9.39 19.69
N ILE A 32 -6.58 10.67 19.89
CA ILE A 32 -7.17 11.50 20.94
C ILE A 32 -8.56 12.03 20.53
N PHE A 33 -8.70 12.56 19.32
CA PHE A 33 -9.88 13.34 18.91
C PHE A 33 -10.88 12.58 18.04
N GLN A 34 -10.49 11.43 17.48
CA GLN A 34 -11.38 10.59 16.67
C GLN A 34 -11.70 9.31 17.43
N LYS A 35 -12.87 9.28 18.09
CA LYS A 35 -13.31 8.16 18.93
C LYS A 35 -13.24 6.79 18.24
N ASP A 36 -13.54 6.76 16.95
CA ASP A 36 -13.56 5.52 16.15
C ASP A 36 -12.25 5.29 15.37
N TYR A 37 -11.21 6.06 15.65
CA TYR A 37 -9.91 5.88 15.01
C TYR A 37 -9.17 4.69 15.59
N ASN A 38 -8.92 3.70 14.74
CA ASN A 38 -8.06 2.57 15.07
C ASN A 38 -6.72 2.73 14.35
N PRO A 39 -5.61 3.00 15.07
CA PRO A 39 -4.32 3.19 14.45
C PRO A 39 -3.84 1.90 13.76
N ILE A 40 -3.35 2.04 12.54
CA ILE A 40 -2.74 0.92 11.83
C ILE A 40 -1.32 0.77 12.36
N ILE A 41 -1.06 -0.31 13.09
CA ILE A 41 0.29 -0.64 13.55
C ILE A 41 1.11 -1.06 12.32
N PRO A 42 2.15 -0.30 11.93
CA PRO A 42 2.94 -0.63 10.77
C PRO A 42 3.69 -1.96 11.01
N ILE A 43 3.79 -2.75 9.96
CA ILE A 43 4.59 -3.97 9.99
C ILE A 43 6.05 -3.56 10.10
N ALA A 44 6.73 -4.03 11.15
CA ALA A 44 8.12 -3.68 11.40
C ALA A 44 9.02 -4.14 10.24
N ASP A 45 9.82 -3.24 9.70
CA ASP A 45 10.83 -3.56 8.69
C ASP A 45 12.06 -4.22 9.35
N ASN A 46 11.94 -5.52 9.58
CA ASN A 46 13.00 -6.38 10.12
C ASN A 46 13.40 -7.46 9.10
N GLU A 47 14.52 -8.12 9.36
CA GLU A 47 15.07 -9.14 8.48
C GLU A 47 14.08 -10.28 8.17
N LYS A 48 13.30 -10.73 9.15
CA LYS A 48 12.31 -11.80 8.96
C LYS A 48 11.23 -11.39 7.96
N ASN A 49 10.71 -10.17 8.09
CA ASN A 49 9.68 -9.63 7.18
C ASN A 49 10.26 -9.33 5.79
N ARG A 50 11.50 -8.82 5.69
CA ARG A 50 12.18 -8.63 4.41
C ARG A 50 12.39 -9.94 3.66
N ASN A 51 12.99 -10.93 4.31
CA ASN A 51 13.26 -12.24 3.70
C ASN A 51 11.97 -12.95 3.28
N PHE A 52 10.93 -12.88 4.11
CA PHE A 52 9.62 -13.44 3.78
C PHE A 52 8.94 -12.69 2.62
N THR A 53 9.06 -11.37 2.57
CA THR A 53 8.51 -10.59 1.47
C THR A 53 9.17 -10.93 0.14
N LEU A 54 10.51 -11.04 0.13
CA LEU A 54 11.26 -11.44 -1.06
C LEU A 54 10.89 -12.85 -1.53
N SER A 55 10.73 -13.81 -0.61
CA SER A 55 10.34 -15.17 -0.99
C SER A 55 8.94 -15.25 -1.59
N ILE A 56 7.97 -14.50 -1.04
CA ILE A 56 6.62 -14.42 -1.61
C ILE A 56 6.64 -13.78 -2.99
N ILE A 57 7.37 -12.68 -3.17
CA ILE A 57 7.54 -12.03 -4.47
C ILE A 57 8.13 -13.01 -5.49
N GLU A 58 9.16 -13.76 -5.12
CA GLU A 58 9.78 -14.76 -5.99
C GLU A 58 8.79 -15.86 -6.38
N ILE A 59 7.99 -16.36 -5.43
CA ILE A 59 6.94 -17.34 -5.69
C ILE A 59 5.89 -16.76 -6.65
N VAL A 60 5.44 -15.52 -6.44
CA VAL A 60 4.47 -14.86 -7.32
C VAL A 60 5.01 -14.73 -8.75
N ILE A 61 6.28 -14.34 -8.88
CA ILE A 61 6.94 -14.17 -10.19
C ILE A 61 7.15 -15.49 -10.91
N SER A 62 7.57 -16.54 -10.20
CA SER A 62 7.97 -17.84 -10.79
C SER A 62 6.81 -18.81 -10.94
N ARG A 63 5.92 -18.89 -9.94
CA ARG A 63 4.83 -19.88 -9.83
C ARG A 63 3.44 -19.26 -9.93
N GLY A 64 3.34 -17.92 -9.92
CA GLY A 64 2.08 -17.20 -10.10
C GLY A 64 1.41 -16.78 -8.78
N LEU A 65 0.36 -15.97 -8.93
CA LEU A 65 -0.33 -15.30 -7.82
C LEU A 65 -0.92 -16.30 -6.81
N GLU A 66 -1.59 -17.35 -7.27
CA GLU A 66 -2.27 -18.31 -6.38
C GLU A 66 -1.26 -19.08 -5.50
N ALA A 67 -0.08 -19.40 -6.03
CA ALA A 67 1.00 -19.98 -5.24
C ALA A 67 1.51 -19.01 -4.17
N GLY A 68 1.64 -17.73 -4.52
CA GLY A 68 2.02 -16.66 -3.59
C GLY A 68 1.00 -16.48 -2.46
N LYS A 69 -0.29 -16.40 -2.79
CA LYS A 69 -1.38 -16.34 -1.80
C LYS A 69 -1.39 -17.55 -0.88
N SER A 70 -1.25 -18.75 -1.42
CA SER A 70 -1.20 -19.99 -0.63
C SER A 70 -0.01 -20.00 0.35
N SER A 71 1.16 -19.55 -0.11
CA SER A 71 2.35 -19.42 0.75
C SER A 71 2.17 -18.34 1.82
N PHE A 72 1.56 -17.21 1.47
CA PHE A 72 1.25 -16.13 2.41
C PHE A 72 0.27 -16.56 3.51
N SER A 73 -0.77 -17.33 3.17
CA SER A 73 -1.71 -17.89 4.16
C SER A 73 -1.03 -18.85 5.14
N LYS A 74 0.12 -19.44 4.76
CA LYS A 74 0.95 -20.32 5.59
C LYS A 74 2.13 -19.59 6.24
N LYS A 75 2.07 -18.26 6.35
CA LYS A 75 3.17 -17.45 6.87
C LYS A 75 3.59 -17.88 8.28
N PRO A 76 4.90 -17.86 8.59
CA PRO A 76 5.38 -18.11 9.95
C PRO A 76 4.78 -17.11 10.96
N SER A 77 4.71 -17.54 12.22
CA SER A 77 4.23 -16.67 13.30
C SER A 77 5.09 -15.40 13.42
N LYS A 78 4.43 -14.26 13.65
CA LYS A 78 5.04 -12.93 13.73
C LYS A 78 5.78 -12.46 12.46
N THR A 79 5.48 -13.06 11.30
CA THR A 79 5.99 -12.61 10.01
C THR A 79 4.85 -12.05 9.16
N ASN A 80 5.14 -11.01 8.38
CA ASN A 80 4.20 -10.44 7.44
C ASN A 80 4.93 -9.80 6.23
N LEU A 81 4.17 -9.45 5.19
CA LEU A 81 4.69 -8.74 4.03
C LEU A 81 5.00 -7.28 4.36
N LEU A 82 5.94 -6.69 3.63
CA LEU A 82 6.19 -5.26 3.64
C LEU A 82 5.58 -4.66 2.39
N GLU A 83 4.48 -3.89 2.54
CA GLU A 83 3.79 -3.22 1.43
C GLU A 83 4.77 -2.42 0.57
N SER A 84 5.67 -1.66 1.21
CA SER A 84 6.70 -0.87 0.51
C SER A 84 7.60 -1.72 -0.39
N THR A 85 8.08 -2.88 0.10
CA THR A 85 8.94 -3.77 -0.69
C THR A 85 8.18 -4.39 -1.87
N VAL A 86 6.94 -4.83 -1.66
CA VAL A 86 6.10 -5.38 -2.74
C VAL A 86 5.82 -4.31 -3.78
N ASN A 87 5.47 -3.10 -3.35
CA ASN A 87 5.16 -1.96 -4.21
C ASN A 87 6.38 -1.54 -5.05
N THR A 88 7.53 -1.35 -4.40
CA THR A 88 8.81 -1.03 -5.09
C THR A 88 9.12 -2.09 -6.15
N LYS A 89 8.94 -3.38 -5.82
CA LYS A 89 9.21 -4.44 -6.80
C LYS A 89 8.25 -4.40 -7.99
N GLY A 90 6.99 -4.07 -7.77
CA GLY A 90 6.03 -3.86 -8.84
C GLY A 90 6.47 -2.77 -9.81
N PHE A 91 6.89 -1.62 -9.29
CA PHE A 91 7.40 -0.50 -10.10
C PHE A 91 8.72 -0.82 -10.81
N GLU A 92 9.65 -1.54 -10.18
CA GLU A 92 10.85 -2.06 -10.86
C GLU A 92 10.49 -2.94 -12.06
N LEU A 93 9.46 -3.78 -11.95
CA LEU A 93 9.01 -4.62 -13.07
C LEU A 93 8.35 -3.78 -14.17
N LEU A 94 7.63 -2.71 -13.83
CA LEU A 94 7.08 -1.77 -14.81
C LEU A 94 8.19 -1.04 -15.58
N SER A 95 9.22 -0.54 -14.90
CA SER A 95 10.35 0.14 -15.54
C SER A 95 11.14 -0.80 -16.46
N GLN A 96 11.22 -2.08 -16.10
CA GLN A 96 11.78 -3.16 -16.93
C GLN A 96 10.83 -3.64 -18.04
N LYS A 97 9.65 -3.03 -18.20
CA LYS A 97 8.60 -3.42 -19.15
C LYS A 97 8.07 -4.85 -18.97
N ASN A 98 8.26 -5.42 -17.78
CA ASN A 98 7.77 -6.76 -17.44
C ASN A 98 6.34 -6.69 -16.88
N TYR A 99 5.43 -6.14 -17.69
CA TYR A 99 4.10 -5.73 -17.26
C TYR A 99 3.26 -6.88 -16.68
N ALA A 100 3.30 -8.06 -17.30
CA ALA A 100 2.57 -9.22 -16.81
C ALA A 100 3.01 -9.67 -15.41
N LYS A 101 4.32 -9.56 -15.09
CA LYS A 101 4.81 -9.86 -13.74
C LYS A 101 4.49 -8.74 -12.76
N ALA A 102 4.59 -7.48 -13.18
CA ALA A 102 4.21 -6.33 -12.36
C ALA A 102 2.76 -6.45 -11.90
N VAL A 103 1.83 -6.76 -12.81
CA VAL A 103 0.40 -7.00 -12.49
C VAL A 103 0.25 -8.07 -11.41
N LYS A 104 0.96 -9.20 -11.50
CA LYS A 104 0.90 -10.26 -10.49
C LYS A 104 1.41 -9.80 -9.12
N VAL A 105 2.50 -9.03 -9.08
CA VAL A 105 3.06 -8.49 -7.84
C VAL A 105 2.10 -7.47 -7.21
N PHE A 106 1.51 -6.55 -7.98
CA PHE A 106 0.53 -5.60 -7.47
C PHE A 106 -0.79 -6.26 -7.05
N LEU A 107 -1.22 -7.34 -7.71
CA LEU A 107 -2.34 -8.15 -7.23
C LEU A 107 -2.05 -8.78 -5.86
N MET A 108 -0.81 -9.25 -5.64
CA MET A 108 -0.39 -9.72 -4.32
C MET A 108 -0.39 -8.57 -3.30
N ASN A 109 0.01 -7.37 -3.72
CA ASN A 109 -0.05 -6.17 -2.87
C ASN A 109 -1.48 -5.87 -2.44
N CYS A 110 -2.43 -5.78 -3.38
CA CYS A 110 -3.85 -5.54 -3.09
C CYS A 110 -4.47 -6.63 -2.20
N PHE A 111 -4.03 -7.89 -2.37
CA PHE A 111 -4.49 -9.00 -1.55
C PHE A 111 -4.04 -8.88 -0.09
N ALA A 112 -2.80 -8.47 0.14
CA ALA A 112 -2.25 -8.31 1.48
C ALA A 112 -2.61 -6.97 2.13
N PHE A 113 -2.75 -5.92 1.32
CA PHE A 113 -2.95 -4.52 1.71
C PHE A 113 -3.98 -3.88 0.77
N PRO A 114 -5.29 -4.05 1.02
CA PRO A 114 -6.34 -3.49 0.18
C PRO A 114 -6.50 -1.98 0.42
N SER A 115 -5.51 -1.19 0.01
CA SER A 115 -5.46 0.27 0.16
C SER A 115 -5.72 0.99 -1.17
N SER A 116 -6.18 2.24 -1.13
CA SER A 116 -6.34 3.07 -2.34
C SER A 116 -5.07 3.07 -3.19
N ASN A 117 -3.91 3.28 -2.56
CA ASN A 117 -2.60 3.25 -3.22
C ASN A 117 -2.27 1.90 -3.88
N ALA A 118 -2.59 0.77 -3.23
CA ALA A 118 -2.34 -0.54 -3.82
C ALA A 118 -3.17 -0.76 -5.09
N PHE A 119 -4.45 -0.36 -5.07
CA PHE A 119 -5.33 -0.44 -6.23
C PHE A 119 -4.94 0.54 -7.34
N ASP A 120 -4.48 1.74 -6.98
CA ASP A 120 -3.93 2.72 -7.93
C ASP A 120 -2.72 2.12 -8.69
N SER A 121 -1.72 1.61 -7.95
CA SER A 121 -0.53 0.98 -8.57
C SER A 121 -0.89 -0.25 -9.43
N LEU A 122 -1.90 -1.02 -9.03
CA LEU A 122 -2.43 -2.11 -9.85
C LEU A 122 -3.09 -1.59 -11.14
N GLY A 123 -3.80 -0.46 -11.07
CA GLY A 123 -4.38 0.22 -12.22
C GLY A 123 -3.32 0.62 -13.24
N GLU A 124 -2.23 1.23 -12.77
CA GLU A 124 -1.10 1.63 -13.61
C GLU A 124 -0.44 0.43 -14.30
N ALA A 125 -0.27 -0.68 -13.56
CA ALA A 125 0.27 -1.90 -14.11
C ALA A 125 -0.65 -2.52 -15.17
N TYR A 126 -1.97 -2.49 -14.97
CA TYR A 126 -2.92 -2.95 -15.98
C TYR A 126 -2.90 -2.07 -17.23
N LEU A 127 -2.82 -0.74 -17.10
CA LEU A 127 -2.69 0.15 -18.26
C LEU A 127 -1.42 -0.14 -19.06
N SER A 128 -0.30 -0.28 -18.35
CA SER A 128 0.99 -0.62 -18.96
C SER A 128 0.95 -1.98 -19.67
N ASN A 129 0.16 -2.93 -19.16
CA ASN A 129 -0.08 -4.24 -19.77
C ASN A 129 -1.19 -4.24 -20.85
N GLY A 130 -1.72 -3.07 -21.25
CA GLY A 130 -2.78 -2.93 -22.25
C GLY A 130 -4.20 -3.26 -21.77
N GLY A 131 -4.38 -3.60 -20.49
CA GLY A 131 -5.65 -4.02 -19.89
C GLY A 131 -6.53 -2.84 -19.43
N LYS A 132 -6.99 -1.99 -20.35
CA LYS A 132 -7.78 -0.78 -20.02
C LYS A 132 -8.99 -1.03 -19.12
N ALA A 133 -9.77 -2.10 -19.38
CA ALA A 133 -10.95 -2.42 -18.58
C ALA A 133 -10.59 -2.80 -17.13
N SER A 134 -9.53 -3.59 -16.94
CA SER A 134 -9.04 -3.96 -15.61
C SER A 134 -8.45 -2.75 -14.88
N ALA A 135 -7.71 -1.91 -15.59
CA ALA A 135 -7.19 -0.66 -15.03
C ALA A 135 -8.31 0.24 -14.51
N LYS A 136 -9.35 0.47 -15.33
CA LYS A 136 -10.52 1.28 -14.94
C LYS A 136 -11.13 0.77 -13.63
N ARG A 137 -11.37 -0.53 -13.51
CA ARG A 137 -11.90 -1.14 -12.27
C ARG A 137 -10.98 -0.93 -11.07
N SER A 138 -9.67 -1.03 -11.25
CA SER A 138 -8.70 -0.79 -10.17
C SER A 138 -8.71 0.66 -9.71
N TYR A 139 -8.72 1.63 -10.64
CA TYR A 139 -8.81 3.05 -10.29
C TYR A 139 -10.15 3.43 -9.65
N GLU A 140 -11.26 2.84 -10.11
CA GLU A 140 -12.57 3.00 -9.46
C GLU A 140 -12.52 2.50 -8.02
N LYS A 141 -11.90 1.33 -7.77
CA LYS A 141 -11.72 0.81 -6.42
C LYS A 141 -10.81 1.67 -5.56
N SER A 142 -9.77 2.26 -6.15
CA SER A 142 -8.89 3.22 -5.49
C SER A 142 -9.66 4.45 -4.98
N LEU A 143 -10.56 5.00 -5.80
CA LEU A 143 -11.44 6.12 -5.40
C LEU A 143 -12.53 5.74 -4.41
N GLU A 144 -13.03 4.49 -4.46
CA GLU A 144 -13.98 3.99 -3.45
C GLU A 144 -13.34 3.97 -2.05
N LEU A 145 -12.05 3.60 -1.98
CA LEU A 145 -11.29 3.55 -0.73
C LEU A 145 -10.79 4.91 -0.26
N ASP A 146 -10.42 5.78 -1.20
CA ASP A 146 -10.02 7.16 -0.94
C ASP A 146 -10.52 8.09 -2.07
N PRO A 147 -11.66 8.76 -1.86
CA PRO A 147 -12.22 9.70 -2.83
C PRO A 147 -11.31 10.89 -3.15
N THR A 148 -10.24 11.12 -2.38
CA THR A 148 -9.31 12.23 -2.59
C THR A 148 -8.11 11.86 -3.47
N ASN A 149 -8.01 10.62 -3.94
CA ASN A 149 -6.95 10.18 -4.84
C ASN A 149 -7.09 10.82 -6.25
N ARG A 150 -6.46 11.99 -6.41
CA ARG A 150 -6.49 12.77 -7.67
C ARG A 150 -5.90 12.02 -8.85
N ASN A 151 -4.88 11.18 -8.63
CA ASN A 151 -4.27 10.40 -9.70
C ASN A 151 -5.29 9.44 -10.31
N ALA A 152 -6.03 8.70 -9.48
CA ALA A 152 -7.09 7.81 -9.94
C ALA A 152 -8.20 8.57 -10.67
N GLU A 153 -8.60 9.74 -10.17
CA GLU A 153 -9.59 10.62 -10.81
C GLU A 153 -9.15 11.05 -12.22
N ASP A 154 -7.92 11.54 -12.36
CA ASP A 154 -7.38 12.05 -13.62
C ASP A 154 -7.22 10.94 -14.67
N ILE A 155 -6.71 9.77 -14.25
CA ILE A 155 -6.59 8.62 -15.15
C ILE A 155 -7.97 8.16 -15.63
N LEU A 156 -8.97 8.08 -14.74
CA LEU A 156 -10.32 7.67 -15.13
C LEU A 156 -10.97 8.65 -16.12
N LYS A 157 -10.70 9.96 -16.01
CA LYS A 157 -11.14 10.95 -17.02
C LYS A 157 -10.54 10.67 -18.39
N ASN A 158 -9.27 10.27 -18.45
CA ASN A 158 -8.56 9.95 -19.69
C ASN A 158 -8.91 8.58 -20.29
N LEU A 159 -9.54 7.69 -19.51
CA LEU A 159 -9.98 6.36 -19.96
C LEU A 159 -11.45 6.34 -20.45
N LYS A 160 -12.15 7.48 -20.42
CA LYS A 160 -13.52 7.62 -20.93
C LYS A 160 -13.58 7.62 -22.45
#